data_AF-B2J4Y1-F1
#
_entry.id   AF-B2J4Y1-F1
#
_cell.length_a   1.000
_cell.length_b   1.000
_cell.length_c   1.000
_cell.angle_alpha   90.00
_cell.angle_beta   90.00
_cell.angle_gamma   90.00
#
_symmetry.space_group_name_H-M   'P 1'
#
loop_
_entity.id
_entity.type
_entity.pdbx_description
1 polymer ?
#
loop_
_entity_poly.entity_id
_entity_poly.type
_entity_poly.pdbx_seq_one_letter_code
_entity_poly.pdbx_strand_id
1 'polypeptide(L)'
;MSCKIGSSYTIKPNDTLFEIAARELGDGDRWREIMNPNGIPFTEEEAENLQTGQEICLPKIDEPPTQEVPGVEFFPPGTLNQLNTLTGLDAQQLTNILGMINGPEQANSKWWQTVDEEIIYGYAEDIEDGRGVTIGIYGATTGKGYNDADVIWKNYGQDYSNLPVDEIIEKVHAIANDQKWWKAQWDAYISTYWQPTLKLLKSKNYMKALTIGVLIDTAMNAGMEDDNSENWGVEHLFTEASDDTDNEEDFVDRFMELRLQFPTRDSGDMEERIGAWQKLLRDRKWDMRVDLKNYVYIPQ
;
A
#
# COMPACT_ATOMS: atom_id res chain seq x y z
N MET A 1 20.55 -34.68 -17.77
CA MET A 1 19.23 -34.09 -17.48
C MET A 1 18.29 -34.58 -18.56
N SER A 2 17.18 -35.24 -18.20
CA SER A 2 16.27 -35.87 -19.16
C SER A 2 15.29 -34.88 -19.81
N CYS A 3 15.01 -33.76 -19.15
CA CYS A 3 14.13 -32.71 -19.66
C CYS A 3 14.78 -31.90 -20.78
N LYS A 4 14.10 -31.83 -21.94
CA LYS A 4 14.53 -31.01 -23.09
C LYS A 4 14.30 -29.51 -22.87
N ILE A 5 13.33 -29.15 -22.03
CA ILE A 5 12.92 -27.76 -21.74
C ILE A 5 12.58 -27.68 -20.24
N GLY A 6 13.04 -26.62 -19.57
CA GLY A 6 12.77 -26.34 -18.15
C GLY A 6 13.64 -27.12 -17.16
N SER A 7 13.14 -27.30 -15.95
CA SER A 7 13.82 -27.96 -14.82
C SER A 7 13.18 -29.30 -14.50
N SER A 8 13.97 -30.28 -14.04
CA SER A 8 13.43 -31.57 -13.62
C SER A 8 13.00 -31.56 -12.15
N TYR A 9 11.91 -32.26 -11.87
CA TYR A 9 11.39 -32.48 -10.52
C TYR A 9 11.19 -33.97 -10.29
N THR A 10 11.47 -34.46 -9.08
CA THR A 10 11.23 -35.85 -8.70
C THR A 10 10.06 -35.92 -7.73
N ILE A 11 9.02 -36.66 -8.11
CA ILE A 11 7.80 -36.83 -7.34
C ILE A 11 8.10 -37.40 -5.95
N LYS A 12 7.62 -36.71 -4.92
CA LYS A 12 7.72 -37.11 -3.51
C LYS A 12 6.44 -37.81 -3.06
N PRO A 13 6.46 -38.53 -1.92
CA PRO A 13 5.25 -39.10 -1.35
C PRO A 13 4.17 -38.03 -1.16
N ASN A 14 2.96 -38.33 -1.62
CA ASN A 14 1.76 -37.47 -1.58
C ASN A 14 1.79 -36.21 -2.47
N ASP A 15 2.77 -36.05 -3.36
CA ASP A 15 2.68 -34.97 -4.35
C ASP A 15 1.53 -35.23 -5.35
N THR A 16 0.81 -34.17 -5.69
CA THR A 16 -0.05 -34.10 -6.89
C THR A 16 0.54 -33.13 -7.91
N LEU A 17 0.22 -33.28 -9.20
CA LEU A 17 0.68 -32.30 -10.20
C LEU A 17 0.13 -30.89 -9.90
N PHE A 18 -1.08 -30.79 -9.34
CA PHE A 18 -1.68 -29.52 -8.90
C PHE A 18 -0.84 -28.84 -7.80
N GLU A 19 -0.49 -29.56 -6.74
CA GLU A 19 0.30 -28.99 -5.64
C GLU A 19 1.74 -28.66 -6.08
N ILE A 20 2.31 -29.49 -6.96
CA ILE A 20 3.60 -29.18 -7.59
C ILE A 20 3.49 -27.90 -8.41
N ALA A 21 2.44 -27.73 -9.22
CA ALA A 21 2.25 -26.52 -10.00
C ALA A 21 2.01 -25.29 -9.13
N ALA A 22 1.22 -25.40 -8.06
CA ALA A 22 1.01 -24.31 -7.12
C ALA A 22 2.33 -23.89 -6.46
N ARG A 23 3.17 -24.85 -6.08
CA ARG A 23 4.45 -24.60 -5.40
C ARG A 23 5.53 -24.08 -6.34
N GLU A 24 5.69 -24.71 -7.51
CA GLU A 24 6.81 -24.46 -8.41
C GLU A 24 6.46 -23.45 -9.50
N LEU A 25 5.18 -23.34 -9.91
CA LEU A 25 4.71 -22.46 -10.99
C LEU A 25 3.83 -21.29 -10.47
N GLY A 26 3.55 -21.25 -9.17
CA GLY A 26 2.76 -20.20 -8.51
C GLY A 26 1.25 -20.33 -8.68
N ASP A 27 0.77 -21.31 -9.44
CA ASP A 27 -0.65 -21.57 -9.70
C ASP A 27 -0.87 -23.05 -9.97
N GLY A 28 -1.76 -23.68 -9.18
CA GLY A 28 -2.06 -25.10 -9.29
C GLY A 28 -2.74 -25.49 -10.60
N ASP A 29 -3.50 -24.57 -11.22
CA ASP A 29 -4.19 -24.82 -12.48
C ASP A 29 -3.22 -24.98 -13.67
N ARG A 30 -1.96 -24.55 -13.49
CA ARG A 30 -0.86 -24.70 -14.45
C ARG A 30 -0.26 -26.10 -14.50
N TRP A 31 -0.80 -27.07 -13.76
CA TRP A 31 -0.29 -28.44 -13.76
C TRP A 31 -0.26 -29.09 -15.15
N ARG A 32 -1.13 -28.63 -16.07
CA ARG A 32 -1.17 -29.08 -17.48
C ARG A 32 0.06 -28.67 -18.29
N GLU A 33 0.87 -27.74 -17.79
CA GLU A 33 2.14 -27.34 -18.39
C GLU A 33 3.29 -28.28 -18.00
N ILE A 34 3.10 -29.11 -16.96
CA ILE A 34 4.08 -30.10 -16.53
C ILE A 34 4.08 -31.26 -17.52
N MET A 35 5.27 -31.68 -17.95
CA MET A 35 5.45 -32.75 -18.92
C MET A 35 6.17 -33.93 -18.31
N ASN A 36 5.99 -35.11 -18.90
CA ASN A 36 6.84 -36.25 -18.61
C ASN A 36 8.24 -36.08 -19.25
N PRO A 37 9.23 -36.92 -18.93
CA PRO A 37 10.58 -36.85 -19.51
C PRO A 37 10.65 -36.99 -21.03
N ASN A 38 9.60 -37.51 -21.67
CA ASN A 38 9.51 -37.60 -23.13
C ASN A 38 9.00 -36.30 -23.77
N GLY A 39 8.63 -35.29 -22.97
CA GLY A 39 8.08 -34.02 -23.43
C GLY A 39 6.61 -34.10 -23.81
N ILE A 40 5.86 -35.05 -23.26
CA ILE A 40 4.43 -35.21 -23.48
C ILE A 40 3.68 -34.72 -22.22
N PRO A 41 2.63 -33.90 -22.35
CA PRO A 41 1.77 -33.51 -21.24
C PRO A 41 1.10 -34.73 -20.59
N PHE A 42 0.86 -34.67 -19.29
CA PHE A 42 0.09 -35.68 -18.58
C PHE A 42 -1.39 -35.63 -18.97
N THR A 43 -1.98 -36.80 -19.16
CA THR A 43 -3.44 -36.95 -19.14
C THR A 43 -3.98 -36.86 -17.70
N GLU A 44 -5.27 -36.60 -17.54
CA GLU A 44 -5.92 -36.57 -16.22
C GLU A 44 -5.71 -37.91 -15.46
N GLU A 45 -5.84 -39.05 -16.15
CA GLU A 45 -5.63 -40.37 -15.54
C GLU A 45 -4.18 -40.57 -15.06
N GLU A 46 -3.19 -40.10 -15.81
CA GLU A 46 -1.79 -40.18 -15.40
C GLU A 46 -1.46 -39.22 -14.25
N ALA A 47 -2.10 -38.05 -14.22
CA ALA A 47 -1.96 -37.05 -13.16
C ALA A 47 -2.52 -37.54 -11.81
N GLU A 48 -3.53 -38.41 -11.82
CA GLU A 48 -4.09 -39.06 -10.64
C GLU A 48 -3.26 -40.26 -10.14
N ASN A 49 -2.40 -40.84 -11.00
CA ASN A 49 -1.68 -42.10 -10.72
C ASN A 49 -0.14 -41.93 -10.69
N LEU A 50 0.33 -40.79 -10.21
CA LEU A 50 1.76 -40.47 -10.10
C LEU A 50 2.52 -41.45 -9.21
N GLN A 51 3.75 -41.81 -9.61
CA GLN A 51 4.60 -42.71 -8.84
C GLN A 51 5.68 -41.91 -8.09
N THR A 52 5.84 -42.18 -6.79
CA THR A 52 6.95 -41.61 -6.03
C THR A 52 8.29 -42.00 -6.66
N GLY A 53 9.18 -41.03 -6.84
CA GLY A 53 10.47 -41.20 -7.52
C GLY A 53 10.42 -41.02 -9.04
N GLN A 54 9.24 -40.82 -9.62
CA GLN A 54 9.10 -40.48 -11.04
C GLN A 54 9.68 -39.09 -11.31
N GLU A 55 10.46 -38.96 -12.38
CA GLU A 55 10.95 -37.67 -12.86
C GLU A 55 9.89 -37.03 -13.77
N ILE A 56 9.68 -35.73 -13.60
CA ILE A 56 8.82 -34.88 -14.44
C ILE A 56 9.59 -33.63 -14.85
N CYS A 57 9.12 -32.98 -15.90
CA CYS A 57 9.70 -31.76 -16.45
C CYS A 57 8.75 -30.60 -16.21
N LEU A 58 9.20 -29.65 -15.39
CA LEU A 58 8.52 -28.38 -15.22
C LEU A 58 8.79 -27.53 -16.47
N PRO A 59 7.81 -26.77 -16.98
CA PRO A 59 8.06 -25.83 -18.05
C PRO A 59 9.17 -24.86 -17.62
N LYS A 60 9.93 -24.35 -18.60
CA LYS A 60 10.75 -23.18 -18.32
C LYS A 60 9.75 -22.09 -17.96
N ILE A 61 9.74 -21.70 -16.69
CA ILE A 61 9.14 -20.44 -16.29
C ILE A 61 10.02 -19.41 -17.00
N ASP A 62 9.58 -18.94 -18.17
CA ASP A 62 9.89 -17.57 -18.51
C ASP A 62 9.26 -16.83 -17.34
N GLU A 63 10.11 -16.39 -16.38
CA GLU A 63 9.65 -15.54 -15.31
C GLU A 63 8.73 -14.52 -15.99
N PRO A 64 7.43 -14.49 -15.65
CA PRO A 64 6.57 -13.44 -16.19
C PRO A 64 7.37 -12.17 -15.99
N PRO A 65 7.66 -11.39 -17.06
CA PRO A 65 8.64 -10.31 -17.00
C PRO A 65 8.39 -9.61 -15.69
N THR A 66 9.34 -9.68 -14.73
CA THR A 66 9.10 -9.29 -13.33
C THR A 66 8.29 -8.03 -13.40
N GLN A 67 6.98 -8.12 -13.14
CA GLN A 67 6.09 -7.04 -13.55
C GLN A 67 6.52 -5.92 -12.63
N GLU A 68 7.31 -4.98 -13.17
CA GLU A 68 7.94 -3.94 -12.37
C GLU A 68 6.78 -3.26 -11.68
N VAL A 69 6.72 -3.41 -10.35
CA VAL A 69 5.64 -2.85 -9.55
C VAL A 69 5.81 -1.34 -9.67
N PRO A 70 4.92 -0.63 -10.39
CA PRO A 70 5.14 0.78 -10.68
C PRO A 70 5.22 1.57 -9.38
N GLY A 71 6.20 2.46 -9.27
CA GLY A 71 6.38 3.27 -8.08
C GLY A 71 7.50 2.79 -7.16
N VAL A 72 7.96 1.55 -7.29
CA VAL A 72 9.00 1.00 -6.39
C VAL A 72 10.28 1.81 -6.42
N GLU A 73 10.65 2.33 -7.59
CA GLU A 73 11.82 3.17 -7.83
C GLU A 73 11.75 4.53 -7.12
N PHE A 74 10.57 4.96 -6.68
CA PHE A 74 10.35 6.22 -5.97
C PHE A 74 10.42 6.05 -4.44
N PHE A 75 10.54 4.82 -3.93
CA PHE A 75 10.93 4.65 -2.52
C PHE A 75 12.43 4.94 -2.36
N PRO A 76 12.82 5.79 -1.39
CA PRO A 76 14.21 5.95 -1.02
C PRO A 76 14.82 4.63 -0.53
N PRO A 77 16.16 4.47 -0.61
CA PRO A 77 16.84 3.27 -0.14
C PRO A 77 16.45 2.89 1.30
N GLY A 78 15.99 1.65 1.46
CA GLY A 78 15.60 1.06 2.74
C GLY A 78 14.17 1.34 3.20
N THR A 79 13.47 2.33 2.62
CA THR A 79 12.09 2.68 3.02
C THR A 79 11.12 1.54 2.78
N LEU A 80 11.15 0.91 1.61
CA LEU A 80 10.25 -0.20 1.29
C LEU A 80 10.47 -1.40 2.23
N ASN A 81 11.73 -1.71 2.57
CA ASN A 81 12.05 -2.77 3.53
C ASN A 81 11.55 -2.45 4.95
N GLN A 82 11.62 -1.17 5.35
CA GLN A 82 11.10 -0.71 6.62
C GLN A 82 9.57 -0.88 6.69
N LEU A 83 8.85 -0.46 5.64
CA LEU A 83 7.39 -0.65 5.55
C LEU A 83 7.02 -2.13 5.53
N ASN A 84 7.74 -2.96 4.77
CA ASN A 84 7.55 -4.40 4.76
C ASN A 84 7.76 -5.01 6.15
N THR A 85 8.79 -4.60 6.89
CA THR A 85 9.04 -5.08 8.26
C THR A 85 7.93 -4.64 9.22
N LEU A 86 7.41 -3.42 9.05
CA LEU A 86 6.36 -2.87 9.90
C LEU A 86 5.00 -3.55 9.67
N THR A 87 4.70 -3.90 8.42
CA THR A 87 3.35 -4.29 7.97
C THR A 87 3.22 -5.78 7.61
N GLY A 88 4.31 -6.42 7.18
CA GLY A 88 4.30 -7.72 6.52
C GLY A 88 3.92 -7.68 5.03
N LEU A 89 3.66 -6.50 4.47
CA LEU A 89 3.18 -6.32 3.09
C LEU A 89 4.31 -6.19 2.09
N ASP A 90 4.14 -6.74 0.89
CA ASP A 90 5.11 -6.58 -0.19
C ASP A 90 4.97 -5.26 -0.95
N ALA A 91 5.81 -5.09 -1.97
CA ALA A 91 5.83 -3.91 -2.82
C ALA A 91 4.49 -3.62 -3.52
N GLN A 92 3.83 -4.64 -4.07
CA GLN A 92 2.59 -4.45 -4.81
C GLN A 92 1.46 -4.01 -3.88
N GLN A 93 1.37 -4.62 -2.70
CA GLN A 93 0.36 -4.27 -1.71
C GLN A 93 0.56 -2.83 -1.21
N LEU A 94 1.80 -2.44 -0.88
CA LEU A 94 2.13 -1.10 -0.40
C LEU A 94 1.90 -0.03 -1.48
N THR A 95 2.33 -0.28 -2.72
CA THR A 95 2.09 0.67 -3.82
C THR A 95 0.61 0.83 -4.16
N ASN A 96 -0.18 -0.25 -4.07
CA ASN A 96 -1.62 -0.16 -4.26
C ASN A 96 -2.31 0.62 -3.12
N ILE A 97 -1.92 0.42 -1.88
CA ILE A 97 -2.42 1.22 -0.75
C ILE A 97 -2.11 2.70 -0.97
N LEU A 98 -0.85 3.03 -1.28
CA LEU A 98 -0.45 4.41 -1.53
C LEU A 98 -1.18 5.02 -2.73
N GLY A 99 -1.44 4.23 -3.78
CA GLY A 99 -2.22 4.70 -4.93
C GLY A 99 -3.69 4.97 -4.61
N MET A 100 -4.30 4.15 -3.73
CA MET A 100 -5.65 4.42 -3.22
C MET A 100 -5.71 5.71 -2.39
N ILE A 101 -4.66 5.99 -1.61
CA ILE A 101 -4.53 7.20 -0.80
C ILE A 101 -4.29 8.43 -1.67
N ASN A 102 -3.40 8.34 -2.66
CA ASN A 102 -3.02 9.48 -3.51
C ASN A 102 -4.13 9.88 -4.49
N GLY A 103 -4.99 8.93 -4.89
CA GLY A 103 -6.10 9.17 -5.80
C GLY A 103 -6.97 10.38 -5.42
N PRO A 104 -7.60 10.41 -4.24
CA PRO A 104 -8.37 11.55 -3.77
C PRO A 104 -7.53 12.80 -3.46
N GLU A 105 -6.27 12.64 -3.04
CA GLU A 105 -5.42 13.78 -2.61
C GLU A 105 -4.81 14.55 -3.78
N GLN A 106 -4.49 13.87 -4.88
CA GLN A 106 -3.70 14.42 -5.99
C GLN A 106 -4.34 14.14 -7.35
N ALA A 107 -5.61 13.72 -7.38
CA ALA A 107 -6.31 13.31 -8.59
C ALA A 107 -5.51 12.32 -9.46
N ASN A 108 -4.67 11.50 -8.83
CA ASN A 108 -3.73 10.61 -9.51
C ASN A 108 -3.46 9.36 -8.67
N SER A 109 -3.60 8.16 -9.26
CA SER A 109 -3.33 6.91 -8.55
C SER A 109 -1.85 6.53 -8.49
N LYS A 110 -0.99 7.23 -9.23
CA LYS A 110 0.46 7.05 -9.13
C LYS A 110 0.95 7.84 -7.94
N TRP A 111 1.16 7.16 -6.82
CA TRP A 111 1.43 7.78 -5.52
C TRP A 111 2.67 8.70 -5.49
N TRP A 112 3.58 8.54 -6.46
CA TRP A 112 4.77 9.37 -6.59
C TRP A 112 4.54 10.63 -7.45
N GLN A 113 3.32 10.89 -7.92
CA GLN A 113 3.00 12.02 -8.78
C GLN A 113 1.86 12.90 -8.24
N THR A 114 1.95 14.20 -8.57
CA THR A 114 0.84 15.15 -8.45
C THR A 114 -0.15 14.99 -9.61
N VAL A 115 -1.23 15.79 -9.60
CA VAL A 115 -2.19 15.89 -10.72
C VAL A 115 -1.51 16.31 -12.03
N ASP A 116 -0.47 17.15 -11.95
CA ASP A 116 0.30 17.65 -13.09
C ASP A 116 1.44 16.72 -13.52
N GLU A 117 1.43 15.48 -13.03
CA GLU A 117 2.47 14.45 -13.28
C GLU A 117 3.88 14.82 -12.77
N GLU A 118 3.99 15.84 -11.91
CA GLU A 118 5.24 16.22 -11.25
C GLU A 118 5.57 15.27 -10.09
N ILE A 119 6.84 15.21 -9.69
CA ILE A 119 7.26 14.37 -8.57
C ILE A 119 6.65 14.88 -7.26
N ILE A 120 5.88 14.04 -6.58
CA ILE A 120 5.12 14.40 -5.37
C ILE A 120 6.00 14.96 -4.25
N TYR A 121 7.28 14.57 -4.18
CA TYR A 121 8.22 15.08 -3.19
C TYR A 121 8.47 16.59 -3.33
N GLY A 122 8.21 17.16 -4.50
CA GLY A 122 8.29 18.59 -4.75
C GLY A 122 7.00 19.35 -4.47
N TYR A 123 5.89 18.70 -4.16
CA TYR A 123 4.62 19.39 -3.92
C TYR A 123 4.76 20.36 -2.73
N ALA A 124 4.41 21.61 -2.94
CA ALA A 124 4.35 22.66 -1.93
C ALA A 124 3.33 23.73 -2.35
N GLU A 125 2.28 23.91 -1.57
CA GLU A 125 1.23 24.90 -1.85
C GLU A 125 0.63 25.47 -0.57
N ASP A 126 0.38 26.78 -0.53
CA ASP A 126 -0.52 27.38 0.47
C ASP A 126 -1.92 27.40 -0.11
N ILE A 127 -2.77 26.48 0.35
CA ILE A 127 -4.16 26.34 -0.11
C ILE A 127 -5.13 27.25 0.65
N GLU A 128 -4.61 28.26 1.37
CA GLU A 128 -5.34 29.30 2.09
C GLU A 128 -6.31 28.79 3.18
N ASP A 129 -6.05 27.60 3.71
CA ASP A 129 -6.87 26.98 4.77
C ASP A 129 -6.41 27.32 6.20
N GLY A 130 -5.34 28.10 6.32
CA GLY A 130 -4.75 28.51 7.60
C GLY A 130 -3.73 27.53 8.17
N ARG A 131 -3.42 26.43 7.47
CA ARG A 131 -2.36 25.46 7.84
C ARG A 131 -1.00 25.81 7.24
N GLY A 132 -0.88 26.94 6.55
CA GLY A 132 0.36 27.35 5.89
C GLY A 132 0.64 26.50 4.65
N VAL A 133 1.91 26.23 4.36
CA VAL A 133 2.30 25.46 3.19
C VAL A 133 2.07 23.97 3.47
N THR A 134 1.34 23.30 2.59
CA THR A 134 1.14 21.85 2.54
C THR A 134 2.21 21.24 1.65
N ILE A 135 2.94 20.22 2.14
CA ILE A 135 4.17 19.73 1.55
C ILE A 135 4.14 18.22 1.34
N GLY A 136 4.50 17.81 0.13
CA GLY A 136 5.01 16.47 -0.15
C GLY A 136 3.99 15.33 -0.05
N ILE A 137 4.52 14.13 0.19
CA ILE A 137 3.85 12.83 -0.06
C ILE A 137 2.65 12.50 0.85
N TYR A 138 2.45 13.30 1.89
CA TYR A 138 1.36 13.08 2.85
C TYR A 138 0.71 14.40 3.29
N GLY A 139 1.01 15.51 2.60
CA GLY A 139 0.43 16.81 2.90
C GLY A 139 0.88 17.40 4.25
N ALA A 140 2.16 17.33 4.57
CA ALA A 140 2.69 17.90 5.81
C ALA A 140 2.54 19.42 5.84
N THR A 141 2.04 19.99 6.94
CA THR A 141 1.72 21.42 7.00
C THR A 141 2.73 22.22 7.84
N THR A 142 3.01 23.47 7.46
CA THR A 142 3.94 24.37 8.17
C THR A 142 3.27 25.30 9.19
N GLY A 143 1.94 25.20 9.34
CA GLY A 143 1.14 26.09 10.16
C GLY A 143 1.49 26.01 11.64
N LYS A 144 1.38 27.13 12.35
CA LYS A 144 1.66 27.16 13.79
C LYS A 144 0.69 26.25 14.54
N GLY A 145 1.22 25.25 15.24
CA GLY A 145 0.45 24.26 15.98
C GLY A 145 0.39 22.88 15.31
N TYR A 146 0.80 22.80 14.04
CA TYR A 146 1.05 21.54 13.33
C TYR A 146 2.54 21.21 13.42
N ASN A 147 2.87 19.95 13.69
CA ASN A 147 4.27 19.51 13.89
C ASN A 147 4.80 18.73 12.68
N ASP A 148 4.00 18.58 11.63
CA ASP A 148 4.23 17.55 10.61
C ASP A 148 5.42 17.91 9.73
N ALA A 149 5.48 19.16 9.24
CA ALA A 149 6.61 19.64 8.45
C ALA A 149 7.89 19.81 9.29
N ASP A 150 7.77 20.14 10.58
CA ASP A 150 8.90 20.28 11.49
C ASP A 150 9.69 18.97 11.65
N VAL A 151 9.00 17.83 11.65
CA VAL A 151 9.65 16.52 11.66
C VAL A 151 10.44 16.29 10.38
N ILE A 152 9.92 16.71 9.22
CA ILE A 152 10.62 16.61 7.93
C ILE A 152 11.89 17.47 7.95
N TRP A 153 11.79 18.73 8.36
CA TRP A 153 12.93 19.66 8.43
C TRP A 153 14.05 19.12 9.31
N LYS A 154 13.68 18.60 10.47
CA LYS A 154 14.61 17.95 11.40
C LYS A 154 15.31 16.75 10.77
N ASN A 155 14.56 15.89 10.07
CA ASN A 155 15.11 14.69 9.42
C ASN A 155 15.99 15.03 8.22
N TYR A 156 15.64 16.07 7.46
CA TYR A 156 16.42 16.55 6.32
C TYR A 156 17.72 17.23 6.75
N GLY A 157 17.72 17.85 7.94
CA GLY A 157 18.86 18.58 8.49
C GLY A 157 18.94 20.03 8.02
N GLN A 158 17.90 20.54 7.37
CA GLN A 158 17.75 21.93 6.97
C GLN A 158 16.30 22.37 7.19
N ASP A 159 16.15 23.52 7.84
CA ASP A 159 14.85 24.06 8.26
C ASP A 159 14.55 25.36 7.51
N TYR A 160 13.42 25.37 6.82
CA TYR A 160 12.92 26.49 6.03
C TYR A 160 11.69 27.17 6.66
N SER A 161 11.21 26.70 7.81
CA SER A 161 9.97 27.17 8.45
C SER A 161 9.91 28.68 8.75
N ASN A 162 11.07 29.35 8.81
CA ASN A 162 11.17 30.78 9.08
C ASN A 162 11.20 31.67 7.81
N LEU A 163 11.19 31.08 6.62
CA LEU A 163 11.16 31.82 5.37
C LEU A 163 9.73 32.32 5.03
N PRO A 164 9.58 33.35 4.18
CA PRO A 164 8.29 33.69 3.57
C PRO A 164 7.70 32.50 2.80
N VAL A 165 6.36 32.42 2.71
CA VAL A 165 5.63 31.33 2.04
C VAL A 165 6.17 31.04 0.64
N ASP A 166 6.28 32.06 -0.21
CA ASP A 166 6.79 31.91 -1.58
C ASP A 166 8.21 31.33 -1.61
N GLU A 167 9.06 31.75 -0.66
CA GLU A 167 10.43 31.23 -0.55
C GLU A 167 10.45 29.77 -0.07
N ILE A 168 9.55 29.37 0.84
CA ILE A 168 9.41 27.96 1.25
C ILE A 168 9.07 27.10 0.03
N ILE A 169 8.08 27.50 -0.75
CA ILE A 169 7.62 26.79 -1.95
C ILE A 169 8.77 26.67 -2.96
N GLU A 170 9.47 27.78 -3.26
CA GLU A 170 10.64 27.76 -4.14
C GLU A 170 11.75 26.81 -3.65
N LYS A 171 11.99 26.76 -2.33
CA LYS A 171 13.00 25.85 -1.75
C LYS A 171 12.60 24.40 -1.89
N VAL A 172 11.34 24.05 -1.62
CA VAL A 172 10.85 22.67 -1.76
C VAL A 172 10.93 22.21 -3.22
N HIS A 173 10.50 23.05 -4.17
CA HIS A 173 10.62 22.76 -5.60
C HIS A 173 12.08 22.52 -6.01
N ALA A 174 13.01 23.33 -5.49
CA ALA A 174 14.43 23.20 -5.81
C ALA A 174 15.07 21.90 -5.30
N ILE A 175 14.53 21.28 -4.24
CA ILE A 175 15.04 20.02 -3.66
C ILE A 175 14.17 18.80 -4.00
N ALA A 176 13.18 18.96 -4.88
CA ALA A 176 12.19 17.94 -5.22
C ALA A 176 12.76 16.58 -5.65
N ASN A 177 14.01 16.53 -6.14
CA ASN A 177 14.70 15.30 -6.58
C ASN A 177 15.84 14.85 -5.65
N ASP A 178 16.02 15.50 -4.49
CA ASP A 178 17.04 15.11 -3.51
C ASP A 178 16.59 13.85 -2.75
N GLN A 179 17.37 12.77 -2.85
CA GLN A 179 17.07 11.51 -2.17
C GLN A 179 17.05 11.63 -0.63
N LYS A 180 17.81 12.57 -0.06
CA LYS A 180 17.74 12.86 1.38
C LYS A 180 16.42 13.52 1.75
N TRP A 181 15.90 14.37 0.87
CA TRP A 181 14.60 15.02 1.03
C TRP A 181 13.47 13.99 0.98
N TRP A 182 13.52 13.07 0.00
CA TRP A 182 12.55 11.98 -0.09
C TRP A 182 12.57 11.11 1.17
N LYS A 183 13.77 10.75 1.66
CA LYS A 183 13.93 9.95 2.87
C LYS A 183 13.41 10.66 4.11
N ALA A 184 13.64 11.97 4.23
CA ALA A 184 13.16 12.78 5.35
C ALA A 184 11.63 12.81 5.42
N GLN A 185 10.96 12.96 4.26
CA GLN A 185 9.50 12.90 4.18
C GLN A 185 8.97 11.53 4.58
N TRP A 186 9.57 10.45 4.07
CA TRP A 186 9.16 9.09 4.43
C TRP A 186 9.37 8.78 5.91
N ASP A 187 10.49 9.19 6.49
CA ASP A 187 10.75 8.99 7.91
C ASP A 187 9.76 9.73 8.78
N ALA A 188 9.39 10.96 8.40
CA ALA A 188 8.34 11.71 9.06
C ALA A 188 7.00 10.98 8.93
N TYR A 189 6.56 10.67 7.70
CA TYR A 189 5.30 10.00 7.43
C TYR A 189 5.15 8.68 8.19
N ILE A 190 6.22 7.87 8.20
CA ILE A 190 6.24 6.60 8.93
C ILE A 190 6.11 6.82 10.43
N SER A 191 6.85 7.78 11.00
CA SER A 191 6.83 8.03 12.43
C SER A 191 5.51 8.65 12.91
N THR A 192 4.90 9.52 12.11
CA THR A 192 3.72 10.28 12.47
C THR A 192 2.44 9.46 12.32
N TYR A 193 2.32 8.65 11.26
CA TYR A 193 1.06 7.95 10.97
C TYR A 193 1.22 6.44 10.89
N TRP A 194 2.19 5.91 10.14
CA TRP A 194 2.28 4.45 9.96
C TRP A 194 2.55 3.68 11.25
N GLN A 195 3.54 4.11 12.03
CA GLN A 195 3.91 3.44 13.27
C GLN A 195 2.79 3.45 14.32
N PRO A 196 2.18 4.60 14.67
CA PRO A 196 1.10 4.61 15.65
C PRO A 196 -0.14 3.86 15.15
N THR A 197 -0.54 3.99 13.89
CA THR A 197 -1.66 3.21 13.33
C THR A 197 -1.40 1.71 13.39
N LEU A 198 -0.21 1.26 12.99
CA LEU A 198 0.14 -0.17 13.07
C LEU A 198 0.24 -0.69 14.50
N LYS A 199 0.53 0.17 15.48
CA LYS A 199 0.49 -0.20 16.90
C LYS A 199 -0.94 -0.51 17.35
N LEU A 200 -1.93 0.27 16.92
CA LEU A 200 -3.35 0.00 17.18
C LEU A 200 -3.76 -1.33 16.54
N LEU A 201 -3.51 -1.49 15.24
CA LEU A 201 -3.87 -2.70 14.49
C LEU A 201 -3.25 -3.98 15.07
N LYS A 202 -1.96 -3.93 15.47
CA LYS A 202 -1.28 -5.05 16.12
C LYS A 202 -1.88 -5.43 17.47
N SER A 203 -2.48 -4.48 18.20
CA SER A 203 -3.13 -4.77 19.49
C SER A 203 -4.34 -5.70 19.35
N LYS A 204 -5.00 -5.71 18.18
CA LYS A 204 -6.14 -6.57 17.85
C LYS A 204 -5.79 -7.69 16.86
N ASN A 205 -4.54 -7.73 16.38
CA ASN A 205 -4.07 -8.62 15.31
C ASN A 205 -4.86 -8.44 13.98
N TYR A 206 -5.21 -7.19 13.66
CA TYR A 206 -5.94 -6.83 12.43
C TYR A 206 -4.95 -6.32 11.38
N MET A 207 -4.33 -7.23 10.64
CA MET A 207 -3.14 -6.94 9.81
C MET A 207 -3.34 -7.22 8.31
N LYS A 208 -4.57 -7.40 7.84
CA LYS A 208 -4.82 -7.52 6.39
C LYS A 208 -4.49 -6.21 5.68
N ALA A 209 -4.02 -6.31 4.45
CA ALA A 209 -3.57 -5.17 3.66
C ALA A 209 -4.66 -4.11 3.48
N LEU A 210 -5.90 -4.53 3.23
CA LEU A 210 -7.05 -3.64 3.12
C LEU A 210 -7.26 -2.84 4.42
N THR A 211 -7.27 -3.53 5.56
CA THR A 211 -7.43 -2.90 6.89
C THR A 211 -6.34 -1.86 7.14
N ILE A 212 -5.07 -2.21 6.87
CA ILE A 212 -3.95 -1.28 6.99
C ILE A 212 -4.18 -0.06 6.08
N GLY A 213 -4.57 -0.27 4.82
CA GLY A 213 -4.82 0.81 3.87
C GLY A 213 -5.88 1.80 4.36
N VAL A 214 -7.04 1.30 4.81
CA VAL A 214 -8.15 2.13 5.31
C VAL A 214 -7.72 3.02 6.47
N LEU A 215 -6.99 2.46 7.44
CA LEU A 215 -6.59 3.22 8.63
C LEU A 215 -5.43 4.17 8.35
N ILE A 216 -4.52 3.85 7.43
CA ILE A 216 -3.45 4.76 7.03
C ILE A 216 -4.01 5.93 6.22
N ASP A 217 -4.95 5.66 5.31
CA ASP A 217 -5.70 6.69 4.57
C ASP A 217 -6.39 7.67 5.53
N THR A 218 -7.08 7.11 6.53
CA THR A 218 -7.75 7.91 7.56
C THR A 218 -6.75 8.67 8.44
N ALA A 219 -5.64 8.05 8.86
CA ALA A 219 -4.63 8.69 9.69
C ALA A 219 -4.01 9.90 9.00
N MET A 220 -3.69 9.76 7.72
CA MET A 220 -3.13 10.84 6.93
C MET A 220 -4.13 11.98 6.74
N ASN A 221 -5.41 11.67 6.49
CA ASN A 221 -6.42 12.67 6.16
C ASN A 221 -7.08 13.34 7.37
N ALA A 222 -7.21 12.63 8.49
CA ALA A 222 -7.91 13.08 9.69
C ALA A 222 -7.01 13.21 10.93
N GLY A 223 -5.76 12.75 10.86
CA GLY A 223 -4.87 12.72 12.02
C GLY A 223 -5.06 11.50 12.91
N MET A 224 -4.19 11.39 13.92
CA MET A 224 -4.24 10.31 14.91
C MET A 224 -5.23 10.59 16.03
N GLU A 225 -5.21 11.82 16.56
CA GLU A 225 -6.01 12.29 17.70
C GLU A 225 -7.13 13.23 17.24
N ASP A 226 -8.15 13.39 18.08
CA ASP A 226 -9.23 14.36 17.89
C ASP A 226 -8.73 15.79 18.17
N ASP A 227 -9.09 16.76 17.34
CA ASP A 227 -8.98 18.18 17.66
C ASP A 227 -10.35 18.78 18.02
N ASN A 228 -10.37 19.68 18.99
CA ASN A 228 -11.51 20.56 19.29
C ASN A 228 -12.90 19.88 19.36
N SER A 229 -13.01 18.69 19.97
CA SER A 229 -14.24 17.90 20.18
C SER A 229 -14.84 17.19 18.96
N GLU A 230 -14.05 17.00 17.91
CA GLU A 230 -14.47 16.29 16.69
C GLU A 230 -13.93 14.84 16.72
N ASN A 231 -14.82 13.84 16.62
CA ASN A 231 -14.53 12.41 16.85
C ASN A 231 -13.92 11.70 15.62
N TRP A 232 -13.12 12.40 14.80
CA TRP A 232 -12.62 11.87 13.53
C TRP A 232 -11.23 11.24 13.60
N GLY A 233 -10.52 11.38 14.73
CA GLY A 233 -9.17 10.86 14.89
C GLY A 233 -9.14 9.34 14.80
N VAL A 234 -8.09 8.79 14.20
CA VAL A 234 -7.97 7.32 14.05
C VAL A 234 -8.05 6.59 15.38
N GLU A 235 -7.50 7.14 16.46
CA GLU A 235 -7.57 6.50 17.79
C GLU A 235 -9.01 6.40 18.30
N HIS A 236 -9.82 7.44 18.08
CA HIS A 236 -11.24 7.44 18.42
C HIS A 236 -12.01 6.39 17.63
N LEU A 237 -11.95 6.50 16.29
CA LEU A 237 -12.68 5.61 15.38
C LEU A 237 -12.27 4.15 15.56
N PHE A 238 -10.98 3.89 15.80
CA PHE A 238 -10.46 2.56 16.09
C PHE A 238 -11.07 2.00 17.37
N THR A 239 -11.17 2.82 18.42
CA THR A 239 -11.68 2.39 19.72
C THR A 239 -13.16 2.06 19.63
N GLU A 240 -13.96 2.95 19.05
CA GLU A 240 -15.40 2.74 18.87
C GLU A 240 -15.69 1.51 17.99
N ALA A 241 -15.02 1.38 16.83
CA ALA A 241 -15.19 0.20 15.98
C ALA A 241 -14.72 -1.09 16.67
N SER A 242 -13.66 -1.04 17.48
CA SER A 242 -13.12 -2.21 18.19
C SER A 242 -14.00 -2.67 19.35
N ASP A 243 -14.77 -1.77 19.95
CA ASP A 243 -15.71 -2.07 21.04
C ASP A 243 -17.01 -2.66 20.49
N ASP A 244 -17.38 -2.29 19.26
CA ASP A 244 -18.59 -2.77 18.57
C ASP A 244 -18.41 -4.12 17.85
N THR A 245 -17.17 -4.61 17.70
CA THR A 245 -16.85 -5.75 16.81
C THR A 245 -15.86 -6.75 17.39
N ASP A 246 -15.98 -8.01 16.96
CA ASP A 246 -15.17 -9.13 17.47
C ASP A 246 -14.10 -9.62 16.48
N ASN A 247 -14.18 -9.26 15.20
CA ASN A 247 -13.27 -9.73 14.16
C ASN A 247 -12.90 -8.61 13.18
N GLU A 248 -11.82 -8.84 12.43
CA GLU A 248 -11.25 -7.83 11.53
C GLU A 248 -12.19 -7.41 10.38
N GLU A 249 -13.06 -8.31 9.92
CA GLU A 249 -13.97 -8.00 8.81
C GLU A 249 -15.08 -7.06 9.25
N ASP A 250 -15.74 -7.37 10.37
CA ASP A 250 -16.75 -6.49 10.96
C ASP A 250 -16.11 -5.17 11.42
N PHE A 251 -14.90 -5.23 11.99
CA PHE A 251 -14.15 -4.05 12.43
C PHE A 251 -13.92 -3.06 11.29
N VAL A 252 -13.38 -3.50 10.15
CA VAL A 252 -13.04 -2.57 9.06
C VAL A 252 -14.28 -1.98 8.40
N ASP A 253 -15.36 -2.77 8.30
CA ASP A 253 -16.65 -2.27 7.81
C ASP A 253 -17.19 -1.18 8.74
N ARG A 254 -17.25 -1.48 10.05
CA ARG A 254 -17.68 -0.54 11.09
C ARG A 254 -16.83 0.72 11.13
N PHE A 255 -15.50 0.57 11.01
CA PHE A 255 -14.58 1.70 10.98
C PHE A 255 -14.88 2.64 9.80
N MET A 256 -15.14 2.10 8.60
CA MET A 256 -15.51 2.90 7.43
C MET A 256 -16.88 3.58 7.60
N GLU A 257 -17.85 2.92 8.23
CA GLU A 257 -19.15 3.54 8.57
C GLU A 257 -18.99 4.74 9.51
N LEU A 258 -18.16 4.61 10.55
CA LEU A 258 -17.87 5.70 11.47
C LEU A 258 -17.12 6.82 10.77
N ARG A 259 -16.15 6.49 9.92
CA ARG A 259 -15.38 7.48 9.17
C ARG A 259 -16.26 8.35 8.26
N LEU A 260 -17.33 7.80 7.68
CA LEU A 260 -18.32 8.56 6.92
C LEU A 260 -19.18 9.49 7.79
N GLN A 261 -19.39 9.16 9.06
CA GLN A 261 -20.17 9.98 10.00
C GLN A 261 -19.37 11.17 10.55
N PHE A 262 -18.04 11.05 10.59
CA PHE A 262 -17.14 12.06 11.10
C PHE A 262 -16.16 12.54 10.00
N PRO A 263 -16.64 13.20 8.92
CA PRO A 263 -15.78 13.76 7.88
C PRO A 263 -14.99 14.96 8.43
N THR A 264 -13.74 15.15 7.97
CA THR A 264 -13.02 16.40 8.26
C THR A 264 -13.41 17.47 7.26
N ARG A 265 -13.20 18.75 7.61
CA ARG A 265 -13.55 19.89 6.76
C ARG A 265 -12.90 19.84 5.37
N ASP A 266 -11.70 19.27 5.27
CA ASP A 266 -10.89 19.23 4.04
C ASP A 266 -10.73 17.80 3.50
N SER A 267 -11.65 16.89 3.84
CA SER A 267 -11.58 15.48 3.43
C SER A 267 -11.84 15.21 1.92
N GLY A 268 -12.22 16.23 1.15
CA GLY A 268 -12.74 16.06 -0.20
C GLY A 268 -14.10 15.33 -0.21
N ASP A 269 -14.39 14.60 -1.30
CA ASP A 269 -15.58 13.76 -1.38
C ASP A 269 -15.38 12.47 -0.57
N MET A 270 -15.84 12.49 0.68
CA MET A 270 -15.72 11.37 1.61
C MET A 270 -16.54 10.14 1.20
N GLU A 271 -17.68 10.34 0.55
CA GLU A 271 -18.52 9.23 0.10
C GLU A 271 -17.80 8.44 -0.98
N GLU A 272 -17.18 9.12 -1.94
CA GLU A 272 -16.42 8.47 -3.00
C GLU A 272 -15.09 7.89 -2.49
N ARG A 273 -14.35 8.62 -1.64
CA ARG A 273 -13.10 8.14 -1.03
C ARG A 273 -13.29 6.86 -0.23
N ILE A 274 -14.23 6.85 0.72
CA ILE A 274 -14.50 5.66 1.53
C ILE A 274 -15.27 4.61 0.70
N GLY A 275 -16.12 5.03 -0.23
CA GLY A 275 -16.81 4.14 -1.16
C GLY A 275 -15.87 3.26 -1.97
N ALA A 276 -14.70 3.79 -2.36
CA ALA A 276 -13.63 3.05 -3.01
C ALA A 276 -13.07 1.91 -2.12
N TRP A 277 -12.81 2.19 -0.85
CA TRP A 277 -12.39 1.18 0.13
C TRP A 277 -13.49 0.15 0.43
N GLN A 278 -14.73 0.59 0.60
CA GLN A 278 -15.88 -0.29 0.78
C GLN A 278 -16.09 -1.20 -0.43
N LYS A 279 -15.80 -0.72 -1.65
CA LYS A 279 -15.84 -1.57 -2.86
C LYS A 279 -14.79 -2.68 -2.80
N LEU A 280 -13.57 -2.39 -2.36
CA LEU A 280 -12.53 -3.41 -2.15
C LEU A 280 -12.99 -4.45 -1.11
N LEU A 281 -13.65 -4.02 -0.04
CA LEU A 281 -14.20 -4.91 0.99
C LEU A 281 -15.28 -5.83 0.41
N ARG A 282 -16.29 -5.28 -0.29
CA ARG A 282 -17.36 -6.06 -0.94
C ARG A 282 -16.82 -7.07 -1.95
N ASP A 283 -15.77 -6.70 -2.69
CA ASP A 283 -15.11 -7.57 -3.66
C ASP A 283 -14.09 -8.53 -3.02
N ARG A 284 -13.99 -8.56 -1.69
CA ARG A 284 -13.09 -9.40 -0.88
C ARG A 284 -11.61 -9.23 -1.23
N LYS A 285 -11.19 -8.02 -1.58
CA LYS A 285 -9.80 -7.68 -1.96
C LYS A 285 -8.91 -7.40 -0.75
N TRP A 286 -8.98 -8.27 0.26
CA TRP A 286 -8.24 -8.20 1.52
C TRP A 286 -6.73 -8.04 1.37
N ASP A 287 -6.22 -8.60 0.29
CA ASP A 287 -4.80 -8.76 0.02
C ASP A 287 -4.22 -7.60 -0.83
N MET A 288 -5.05 -6.66 -1.28
CA MET A 288 -4.62 -5.46 -2.04
C MET A 288 -3.78 -5.72 -3.30
N ARG A 289 -3.82 -6.93 -3.87
CA ARG A 289 -3.32 -7.22 -5.23
C ARG A 289 -4.44 -6.96 -6.23
N VAL A 290 -4.58 -5.69 -6.61
CA VAL A 290 -5.67 -5.18 -7.47
C VAL A 290 -5.12 -4.32 -8.59
N ASP A 291 -5.91 -4.17 -9.66
CA ASP A 291 -5.72 -3.10 -10.64
C ASP A 291 -6.48 -1.85 -10.16
N LEU A 292 -5.72 -0.83 -9.73
CA LEU A 292 -6.25 0.40 -9.13
C LEU A 292 -7.28 1.10 -10.01
N LYS A 293 -7.18 0.99 -11.35
CA LYS A 293 -8.13 1.62 -12.28
C LYS A 293 -9.60 1.22 -12.04
N ASN A 294 -9.82 0.09 -11.37
CA ASN A 294 -11.15 -0.43 -11.08
C ASN A 294 -11.66 -0.09 -9.67
N TYR A 295 -10.86 0.59 -8.85
CA TYR A 295 -11.12 0.78 -7.43
C TYR A 295 -10.84 2.19 -6.92
N VAL A 296 -9.74 2.82 -7.36
CA VAL A 296 -9.34 4.14 -6.86
C VAL A 296 -10.34 5.21 -7.28
N TYR A 297 -10.71 6.07 -6.33
CA TYR A 297 -11.45 7.28 -6.61
C TYR A 297 -10.48 8.38 -7.08
N ILE A 298 -10.80 9.00 -8.21
CA ILE A 298 -10.07 10.13 -8.78
C ILE A 298 -11.07 11.28 -8.96
N PRO A 299 -10.96 12.39 -8.20
CA PRO A 299 -11.82 13.56 -8.39
C PRO A 299 -11.64 14.14 -9.81
N GLN A 300 -12.73 14.74 -10.33
CA GLN A 300 -12.76 15.37 -11.66
C GLN A 300 -12.27 16.80 -11.66
#